data_AF-A0A814PZL0-F1
#
_entry.id   AF-A0A814PZL0-F1
#
_cell.length_a   1.000
_cell.length_b   1.000
_cell.length_c   1.000
_cell.angle_alpha   90.00
_cell.angle_beta   90.00
_cell.angle_gamma   90.00
#
_symmetry.space_group_name_H-M   'P 1'
#
loop_
_entity.id
_entity.type
_entity.pdbx_description
1 polymer ?
#
loop_
_entity_poly.entity_id
_entity_poly.type
_entity_poly.pdbx_seq_one_letter_code
_entity_poly.pdbx_strand_id
1 'polypeptide(L)'
;MIAQFKKLGHDISVSTNKLRTGSGESVVYILNRLADDALKKTGFTWRSPEKPDELPDNDDAGAKDDDNEIDVNKIDEEMFNRDNDADEYEEDETVLNMEALSKLGLNSKSAGVNAISEPEVRPELIMESTTDATEWKLEVERILPQLKVTFKAENKDWRARQEQRLTYKTQIASSLKDAEQMLTRFHTDISKSLEKITTREQYINSQLTDHVQEFHRQQDALALAKQHYRQCSQGITEKSQQLAQISAELTRIKEEMEETGQSVTDGGPLVKIKKAIEELNRDIVRVDVRIAVLEHTLMQSKVREKEEANDDKSDFQFNEPDFD
;
A
#
# COMPACT_ATOMS: atom_id res chain seq x y z
N MET A 1 43.10 21.95 17.09
CA MET A 1 41.81 21.22 17.04
C MET A 1 41.70 20.21 18.20
N ILE A 2 42.55 19.18 18.28
CA ILE A 2 42.53 18.17 19.36
C ILE A 2 42.62 18.80 20.78
N ALA A 3 43.50 19.78 21.00
CA ALA A 3 43.62 20.45 22.30
C ALA A 3 42.39 21.30 22.69
N GLN A 4 41.62 21.80 21.71
CA GLN A 4 40.36 22.50 21.99
C GLN A 4 39.21 21.51 22.18
N PHE A 5 39.21 20.40 21.45
CA PHE A 5 38.25 19.31 21.63
C PHE A 5 38.37 18.65 23.02
N LYS A 6 39.61 18.49 23.51
CA LYS A 6 39.87 18.04 24.89
C LYS A 6 39.44 19.06 25.96
N LYS A 7 39.46 20.36 25.63
CA LYS A 7 38.92 21.42 26.50
C LYS A 7 37.38 21.43 26.56
N LEU A 8 36.70 20.90 25.54
CA LEU A 8 35.24 20.71 25.54
C LEU A 8 34.81 19.40 26.24
N GLY A 9 35.72 18.69 26.91
CA GLY A 9 35.38 17.52 27.75
C GLY A 9 35.27 16.20 27.00
N HIS A 10 35.70 16.13 25.74
CA HIS A 10 35.67 14.90 24.96
C HIS A 10 37.07 14.30 24.79
N ASP A 11 37.32 13.15 25.42
CA ASP A 11 38.57 12.39 25.27
C ASP A 11 38.50 11.53 24.01
N ILE A 12 39.16 11.98 22.94
CA ILE A 12 39.36 11.19 21.74
C ILE A 12 40.87 10.96 21.55
N SER A 13 41.30 9.74 21.79
CA SER A 13 42.64 9.24 21.50
C SER A 13 42.79 8.95 19.99
N VAL A 14 42.88 10.00 19.16
CA VAL A 14 43.15 9.85 17.72
C VAL A 14 44.51 10.44 17.38
N SER A 15 45.35 9.65 16.69
CA SER A 15 46.67 10.07 16.22
C SER A 15 46.56 11.21 15.21
N THR A 16 47.37 12.26 15.40
CA THR A 16 47.38 13.50 14.59
C THR A 16 47.58 13.25 13.09
N ASN A 17 48.19 12.12 12.72
CA ASN A 17 48.36 11.73 11.32
C ASN A 17 47.03 11.41 10.61
N LYS A 18 46.02 10.87 11.31
CA LYS A 18 44.71 10.56 10.72
C LYS A 18 43.84 11.80 10.49
N LEU A 19 44.10 12.89 11.21
CA LEU A 19 43.43 14.18 11.03
C LEU A 19 44.07 15.05 9.94
N ARG A 20 45.31 14.75 9.53
CA ARG A 20 46.04 15.52 8.51
C ARG A 20 45.46 15.32 7.10
N THR A 21 44.86 14.16 6.83
CA THR A 21 44.26 13.85 5.52
C THR A 21 42.96 14.63 5.27
N GLY A 22 42.37 15.24 6.30
CA GLY A 22 41.16 16.08 6.18
C GLY A 22 39.87 15.33 5.82
N SER A 23 39.95 14.01 5.65
CA SER A 23 38.83 13.13 5.32
C SER A 23 38.98 11.79 6.05
N GLY A 24 37.85 11.18 6.40
CA GLY A 24 37.79 9.90 7.12
C GLY A 24 36.83 9.93 8.30
N GLU A 25 36.46 8.74 8.77
CA GLU A 25 35.49 8.53 9.86
C GLU A 25 35.83 9.31 11.13
N SER A 26 37.12 9.35 11.50
CA SER A 26 37.57 10.11 12.68
C SER A 26 37.39 11.62 12.53
N VAL A 27 37.46 12.17 11.31
CA VAL A 27 37.25 13.61 11.04
C VAL A 27 35.76 13.94 11.03
N VAL A 28 34.94 13.08 10.41
CA VAL A 28 33.47 13.22 10.38
C VAL A 28 32.88 13.13 11.79
N TYR A 29 33.36 12.18 12.61
CA TYR A 29 32.92 12.03 13.99
C TYR A 29 33.19 13.30 14.84
N ILE A 30 34.39 13.89 14.69
CA ILE A 30 34.75 15.13 15.39
C ILE A 30 33.90 16.31 14.90
N LEU A 31 33.66 16.42 13.60
CA LEU A 31 32.83 17.48 13.02
C LEU A 31 31.37 17.35 13.45
N ASN A 32 30.82 16.14 13.50
CA ASN A 32 29.44 15.93 13.94
C ASN A 32 29.25 16.32 15.40
N ARG A 33 30.18 15.92 16.28
CA ARG A 33 30.16 16.32 17.70
C ARG A 33 30.31 17.83 17.89
N LEU A 34 31.20 18.47 17.12
CA LEU A 34 31.35 19.93 17.17
C LEU A 34 30.12 20.65 16.61
N ALA A 35 29.45 20.09 15.61
CA ALA A 35 28.19 20.59 15.07
C ALA A 35 27.07 20.47 16.11
N ASP A 36 26.96 19.33 16.81
CA ASP A 36 26.00 19.14 17.91
C ASP A 36 26.24 20.17 19.04
N ASP A 37 27.50 20.41 19.42
CA ASP A 37 27.84 21.42 20.43
C ASP A 37 27.60 22.85 19.95
N ALA A 38 27.81 23.12 18.65
CA ALA A 38 27.48 24.41 18.06
C ALA A 38 25.96 24.62 18.04
N LEU A 39 25.18 23.60 17.66
CA LEU A 39 23.73 23.63 17.63
C LEU A 39 23.14 23.82 19.04
N LYS A 40 23.74 23.20 20.07
CA LYS A 40 23.42 23.44 21.47
C LYS A 40 23.71 24.89 21.89
N LYS A 41 24.85 25.47 21.48
CA LYS A 41 25.16 26.88 21.78
C LYS A 41 24.28 27.88 21.06
N THR A 42 23.78 27.54 19.87
CA THR A 42 22.86 28.38 19.11
C THR A 42 21.39 28.19 19.52
N GLY A 43 21.08 27.27 20.43
CA GLY A 43 19.72 26.99 20.88
C GLY A 43 18.81 26.49 19.75
N PHE A 44 19.35 25.72 18.81
CA PHE A 44 18.60 25.29 17.63
C PHE A 44 17.60 24.20 18.00
N THR A 45 16.31 24.45 17.78
CA THR A 45 15.24 23.45 17.88
C THR A 45 14.73 23.10 16.49
N TRP A 46 14.55 21.81 16.21
CA TRP A 46 13.97 21.34 14.96
C TRP A 46 12.53 21.84 14.83
N ARG A 47 12.23 22.55 13.74
CA ARG A 47 10.88 23.03 13.43
C ARG A 47 10.10 21.87 12.80
N SER A 48 8.89 21.61 13.30
CA SER A 48 8.01 20.56 12.73
C SER A 48 7.60 20.94 11.30
N PRO A 49 7.57 19.99 10.33
CA PRO A 49 7.19 20.27 8.95
C PRO A 49 5.73 20.75 8.83
N GLU A 50 5.51 21.86 8.16
CA GLU A 50 4.17 22.41 7.89
C GLU A 50 3.59 21.71 6.65
N LYS A 51 2.52 20.92 6.81
CA LYS A 51 1.81 20.30 5.69
C LYS A 51 0.94 21.36 5.00
N PRO A 52 0.96 21.48 3.66
CA PRO A 52 0.05 22.36 2.93
C PRO A 52 -1.40 21.90 3.08
N ASP A 53 -2.34 22.84 3.24
CA ASP A 53 -3.78 22.56 3.30
C ASP A 53 -4.28 21.97 1.97
N GLU A 54 -4.81 20.75 2.02
CA GLU A 54 -5.48 20.09 0.90
C GLU A 54 -6.84 20.76 0.64
N LEU A 55 -7.12 21.07 -0.63
CA LEU A 55 -8.41 21.59 -1.08
C LEU A 55 -9.53 20.58 -0.78
N PRO A 56 -10.76 21.04 -0.48
CA PRO A 56 -11.88 20.14 -0.26
C PRO A 56 -12.29 19.46 -1.57
N ASP A 57 -12.02 18.16 -1.68
CA ASP A 57 -12.59 17.29 -2.69
C ASP A 57 -14.11 17.19 -2.48
N ASN A 58 -14.83 17.76 -3.45
CA ASN A 58 -16.26 17.63 -3.61
C ASN A 58 -16.52 16.35 -4.40
N ASP A 59 -16.69 15.20 -3.71
CA ASP A 59 -17.31 13.98 -4.26
C ASP A 59 -17.63 13.00 -3.11
N ASP A 60 -18.73 13.23 -2.37
CA ASP A 60 -19.41 12.22 -1.57
C ASP A 60 -20.89 12.15 -1.94
N ALA A 61 -21.25 11.17 -2.77
CA ALA A 61 -22.56 10.55 -2.76
C ALA A 61 -22.53 9.19 -3.48
N GLY A 62 -22.34 8.10 -2.73
CA GLY A 62 -23.03 6.84 -3.05
C GLY A 62 -22.28 5.53 -2.87
N ALA A 63 -22.69 4.80 -1.83
CA ALA A 63 -22.67 3.33 -1.65
C ALA A 63 -21.30 2.67 -1.36
N LYS A 64 -20.99 2.32 -0.11
CA LYS A 64 -21.46 1.18 0.73
C LYS A 64 -20.95 -0.22 0.31
N ASP A 65 -20.25 -0.82 1.29
CA ASP A 65 -19.91 -2.23 1.57
C ASP A 65 -19.02 -2.98 0.57
N ASP A 66 -17.79 -3.33 0.98
CA ASP A 66 -17.50 -4.69 1.50
C ASP A 66 -16.06 -4.81 2.07
N ASP A 67 -15.98 -5.44 3.25
CA ASP A 67 -14.92 -6.26 3.88
C ASP A 67 -13.39 -5.95 3.83
N ASN A 68 -12.84 -5.99 5.06
CA ASN A 68 -11.51 -6.43 5.50
C ASN A 68 -10.23 -5.63 5.14
N GLU A 69 -9.65 -4.99 6.17
CA GLU A 69 -8.24 -5.21 6.55
C GLU A 69 -7.98 -4.75 8.00
N ILE A 70 -7.35 -5.61 8.81
CA ILE A 70 -6.89 -5.31 10.17
C ILE A 70 -5.55 -4.58 10.06
N ASP A 71 -5.49 -3.31 10.47
CA ASP A 71 -4.25 -2.53 10.43
C ASP A 71 -3.32 -2.89 11.61
N VAL A 72 -2.18 -3.49 11.25
CA VAL A 72 -1.11 -3.98 12.15
C VAL A 72 -0.46 -2.83 12.95
N ASN A 73 -0.60 -1.58 12.50
CA ASN A 73 -0.05 -0.40 13.18
C ASN A 73 -0.72 -0.10 14.52
N LYS A 74 -1.97 -0.55 14.73
CA LYS A 74 -2.73 -0.30 15.96
C LYS A 74 -2.31 -1.19 17.14
N ILE A 75 -1.60 -2.30 16.87
CA ILE A 75 -1.09 -3.21 17.91
C ILE A 75 0.27 -2.74 18.44
N ASP A 76 1.09 -2.10 17.60
CA ASP A 76 2.40 -1.55 18.00
C ASP A 76 2.26 -0.31 18.89
N GLU A 77 1.26 0.54 18.67
CA GLU A 77 1.00 1.74 19.50
C GLU A 77 0.49 1.42 20.92
N GLU A 78 -0.13 0.26 21.14
CA GLU A 78 -0.56 -0.16 22.49
C GLU A 78 0.56 -0.84 23.30
N MET A 79 1.63 -1.32 22.66
CA MET A 79 2.79 -1.90 23.36
C MET A 79 3.83 -0.85 23.79
N PHE A 80 3.94 0.29 23.10
CA PHE A 80 4.98 1.28 23.38
C PHE A 80 4.63 2.26 24.51
N ASN A 81 3.35 2.37 24.88
CA ASN A 81 2.86 3.30 25.92
C ASN A 81 2.88 2.71 27.35
N ARG A 82 3.63 1.64 27.60
CA ARG A 82 3.65 0.98 28.91
C ARG A 82 4.97 1.05 29.69
N ASP A 83 6.05 1.58 29.11
CA ASP A 83 7.33 1.68 29.80
C ASP A 83 7.91 3.12 29.75
N ASN A 84 8.15 3.66 30.94
CA ASN A 84 8.96 4.84 31.30
C ASN A 84 8.32 6.24 31.29
N ASP A 85 7.35 6.41 32.18
CA ASP A 85 7.39 7.49 33.18
C ASP A 85 8.51 7.20 34.20
N ALA A 86 9.58 8.00 34.26
CA ALA A 86 10.45 8.15 35.43
C ALA A 86 11.50 9.26 35.27
N ASP A 87 11.65 10.05 36.33
CA ASP A 87 12.82 10.83 36.78
C ASP A 87 12.92 12.33 36.44
N GLU A 88 12.30 13.08 37.36
CA GLU A 88 12.61 14.40 37.91
C GLU A 88 14.06 14.49 38.48
N TYR A 89 14.82 15.56 38.17
CA TYR A 89 15.86 16.16 39.05
C TYR A 89 16.14 17.64 38.71
N GLU A 90 16.37 18.40 39.78
CA GLU A 90 16.50 19.86 39.96
C GLU A 90 17.87 20.49 39.59
N GLU A 91 17.92 21.85 39.73
CA GLU A 91 19.08 22.75 39.94
C GLU A 91 20.04 22.98 38.74
N ASP A 92 20.38 24.20 38.29
CA ASP A 92 20.82 25.37 39.04
C ASP A 92 20.57 26.69 38.27
N GLU A 93 20.12 27.71 39.00
CA GLU A 93 19.86 29.07 38.54
C GLU A 93 21.07 29.96 38.89
N THR A 94 21.91 30.34 37.90
CA THR A 94 22.96 31.36 38.12
C THR A 94 22.68 32.63 37.32
N VAL A 95 22.11 33.62 38.02
CA VAL A 95 21.97 35.01 37.58
C VAL A 95 23.35 35.69 37.65
N LEU A 96 23.91 36.11 36.51
CA LEU A 96 25.12 36.94 36.46
C LEU A 96 24.78 38.42 36.13
N ASN A 97 25.06 39.22 37.15
CA ASN A 97 24.88 40.64 37.39
C ASN A 97 25.37 41.60 36.28
N MET A 98 24.44 42.40 35.73
CA MET A 98 24.65 43.42 34.69
C MET A 98 25.38 44.70 35.20
N GLU A 99 25.65 44.80 36.50
CA GLU A 99 26.23 46.00 37.13
C GLU A 99 27.77 46.08 37.03
N ALA A 100 28.46 45.01 36.62
CA ALA A 100 29.91 44.98 36.50
C ALA A 100 30.46 45.71 35.25
N LEU A 101 29.65 45.91 34.21
CA LEU A 101 30.08 46.50 32.94
C LEU A 101 30.06 48.04 32.94
N SER A 102 29.31 48.69 33.84
CA SER A 102 29.25 50.16 33.90
C SER A 102 30.47 50.79 34.59
N LYS A 103 31.16 50.04 35.46
CA LYS A 103 32.34 50.50 36.20
C LYS A 103 33.65 50.59 35.38
N LEU A 104 33.64 50.14 34.12
CA LEU A 104 34.82 50.16 33.24
C LEU A 104 34.91 51.41 32.34
N GLY A 105 34.12 52.46 32.59
CA GLY A 105 34.49 53.85 32.28
C GLY A 105 34.77 54.19 30.80
N LEU A 106 34.19 53.47 29.85
CA LEU A 106 34.44 53.65 28.41
C LEU A 106 33.23 54.25 27.68
N ASN A 107 32.80 55.44 28.11
CA ASN A 107 31.83 56.22 27.36
C ASN A 107 32.18 57.73 27.40
N SER A 108 33.22 58.11 26.67
CA SER A 108 33.48 59.51 26.31
C SER A 108 32.82 59.81 24.97
N LYS A 109 31.54 60.21 24.99
CA LYS A 109 30.90 60.89 23.87
C LYS A 109 31.18 62.39 23.96
N SER A 110 31.80 62.90 22.91
CA SER A 110 31.66 64.24 22.33
C SER A 110 30.69 65.22 23.02
N ALA A 111 31.24 66.31 23.56
CA ALA A 111 30.53 67.57 23.74
C ALA A 111 31.54 68.71 23.62
N GLY A 112 31.28 69.65 22.70
CA GLY A 112 32.05 70.88 22.58
C GLY A 112 31.60 71.96 23.57
N VAL A 113 32.33 73.08 23.49
CA VAL A 113 32.04 74.44 23.97
C VAL A 113 32.68 74.86 25.33
N ASN A 114 33.73 75.67 25.19
CA ASN A 114 34.15 76.87 25.94
C ASN A 114 33.93 77.01 27.47
N ALA A 115 35.05 77.18 28.19
CA ALA A 115 35.25 78.17 29.27
C ALA A 115 36.77 78.29 29.55
N ILE A 116 37.50 79.20 28.90
CA ILE A 116 38.04 80.47 29.47
C ILE A 116 38.61 80.33 30.89
N SER A 117 39.94 80.47 30.99
CA SER A 117 40.72 81.27 31.98
C SER A 117 41.90 80.47 32.55
N GLU A 118 43.10 80.63 31.97
CA GLU A 118 44.36 80.75 32.74
C GLU A 118 45.52 81.13 31.80
N PRO A 119 46.48 81.93 32.29
CA PRO A 119 47.26 82.84 31.46
C PRO A 119 48.37 82.16 30.68
N GLU A 120 48.64 82.73 29.50
CA GLU A 120 49.81 82.46 28.67
C GLU A 120 51.11 82.48 29.49
N VAL A 121 51.67 81.32 29.81
CA VAL A 121 53.12 81.19 29.99
C VAL A 121 53.68 80.79 28.64
N ARG A 122 54.01 81.81 27.83
CA ARG A 122 54.86 81.63 26.66
C ARG A 122 56.17 80.99 27.14
N PRO A 123 56.59 79.83 26.62
CA PRO A 123 57.96 79.38 26.78
C PRO A 123 58.83 80.18 25.80
N GLU A 124 58.88 81.50 25.95
CA GLU A 124 59.96 82.34 25.45
C GLU A 124 61.04 82.43 26.55
N LEU A 125 61.38 81.29 27.16
CA LEU A 125 62.77 81.06 27.49
C LEU A 125 63.37 80.45 26.24
N ILE A 126 63.96 81.31 25.42
CA ILE A 126 65.02 80.92 24.51
C ILE A 126 65.99 80.11 25.39
N MET A 127 65.94 78.78 25.26
CA MET A 127 67.02 77.92 25.73
C MET A 127 68.23 78.35 24.90
N GLU A 128 68.97 79.33 25.42
CA GLU A 128 70.29 79.67 24.90
C GLU A 128 71.13 78.41 25.08
N SER A 129 71.28 77.69 23.98
CA SER A 129 72.24 76.61 23.83
C SER A 129 73.62 77.20 24.12
N THR A 130 74.11 77.03 25.34
CA THR A 130 75.54 77.17 25.65
C THR A 130 76.33 75.97 25.11
N THR A 131 75.83 75.30 24.07
CA THR A 131 76.49 74.17 23.42
C THR A 131 77.51 74.73 22.43
N ASP A 132 78.78 74.48 22.75
CA ASP A 132 79.91 74.78 21.89
C ASP A 132 79.74 74.10 20.52
N ALA A 133 80.10 74.81 19.44
CA ALA A 133 79.97 74.30 18.08
C ALA A 133 80.79 73.01 17.88
N THR A 134 81.84 72.81 18.69
CA THR A 134 82.64 71.59 18.66
C THR A 134 81.94 70.42 19.36
N GLU A 135 81.28 70.64 20.50
CA GLU A 135 80.48 69.63 21.18
C GLU A 135 79.27 69.21 20.35
N TRP A 136 78.60 70.16 19.68
CA TRP A 136 77.51 69.86 18.77
C TRP A 136 77.97 69.01 17.58
N LYS A 137 79.15 69.32 17.02
CA LYS A 137 79.73 68.55 15.93
C LYS A 137 80.12 67.13 16.37
N LEU A 138 80.70 66.97 17.56
CA LEU A 138 81.03 65.65 18.11
C LEU A 138 79.77 64.84 18.38
N GLU A 139 78.71 65.48 18.86
CA GLU A 139 77.42 64.83 19.08
C GLU A 139 76.77 64.43 17.75
N VAL A 140 76.83 65.28 16.72
CA VAL A 140 76.40 64.96 15.35
C VAL A 140 77.20 63.78 14.78
N GLU A 141 78.53 63.75 14.96
CA GLU A 141 79.39 62.65 14.53
C GLU A 141 79.12 61.36 15.32
N ARG A 142 78.70 61.45 16.59
CA ARG A 142 78.29 60.33 17.44
C ARG A 142 76.94 59.75 17.03
N ILE A 143 75.97 60.59 16.66
CA ILE A 143 74.62 60.16 16.22
C ILE A 143 74.56 59.81 14.73
N LEU A 144 75.51 60.29 13.92
CA LEU A 144 75.58 60.00 12.47
C LEU A 144 75.50 58.49 12.14
N PRO A 145 76.22 57.60 12.84
CA PRO A 145 76.14 56.16 12.62
C PRO A 145 74.80 55.55 13.07
N GLN A 146 74.11 56.18 14.03
CA GLN A 146 72.80 55.75 14.52
C GLN A 146 71.65 56.23 13.61
N LEU A 147 71.83 57.40 12.97
CA LEU A 147 70.97 57.97 11.94
C LEU A 147 71.23 57.41 10.55
N LYS A 148 72.39 56.79 10.34
CA LYS A 148 72.65 55.93 9.19
C LYS A 148 71.83 54.66 9.36
N VAL A 149 70.52 54.81 9.25
CA VAL A 149 69.55 53.75 9.06
C VAL A 149 69.95 53.08 7.76
N THR A 150 70.78 52.05 7.88
CA THR A 150 71.01 51.14 6.76
C THR A 150 69.65 50.54 6.47
N PHE A 151 68.99 51.06 5.43
CA PHE A 151 67.83 50.44 4.82
C PHE A 151 68.35 49.11 4.23
N LYS A 152 68.56 48.12 5.10
CA LYS A 152 68.55 46.73 4.67
C LYS A 152 67.16 46.59 4.10
N ALA A 153 67.09 46.44 2.79
CA ALA A 153 65.89 46.06 2.06
C ALA A 153 65.48 44.65 2.51
N GLU A 154 65.17 44.48 3.80
CA GLU A 154 64.39 43.36 4.28
C GLU A 154 63.02 43.51 3.62
N ASN A 155 62.45 42.38 3.18
CA ASN A 155 61.11 42.19 2.60
C ASN A 155 59.93 42.61 3.52
N LYS A 156 60.09 43.71 4.24
CA LYS A 156 59.12 44.44 5.06
C LYS A 156 58.74 45.77 4.41
N ASP A 157 59.03 45.98 3.13
CA ASP A 157 58.41 47.08 2.41
C ASP A 157 56.90 46.79 2.30
N TRP A 158 56.12 47.51 3.08
CA TRP A 158 54.67 47.42 3.05
C TRP A 158 54.12 47.75 1.65
N ARG A 159 54.89 48.49 0.83
CA ARG A 159 54.56 48.74 -0.58
C ARG A 159 54.63 47.47 -1.42
N ALA A 160 55.68 46.66 -1.26
CA ALA A 160 55.77 45.37 -1.95
C ALA A 160 54.64 44.41 -1.53
N ARG A 161 54.26 44.40 -0.24
CA ARG A 161 53.10 43.63 0.24
C ARG A 161 51.76 44.17 -0.27
N GLN A 162 51.64 45.49 -0.39
CA GLN A 162 50.46 46.14 -0.96
C GLN A 162 50.31 45.83 -2.45
N GLU A 163 51.41 45.87 -3.20
CA GLU A 163 51.46 45.50 -4.61
C GLU A 163 51.11 44.02 -4.78
N GLN A 164 51.71 43.12 -4.00
CA GLN A 164 51.34 41.69 -3.96
C GLN A 164 49.85 41.50 -3.66
N ARG A 165 49.26 42.24 -2.71
CA ARG A 165 47.82 42.16 -2.41
C ARG A 165 46.97 42.58 -3.61
N LEU A 166 47.36 43.63 -4.33
CA LEU A 166 46.66 44.07 -5.53
C LEU A 166 46.80 43.03 -6.66
N THR A 167 47.97 42.43 -6.82
CA THR A 167 48.18 41.33 -7.78
C THR A 167 47.29 40.13 -7.46
N TYR A 168 47.25 39.66 -6.20
CA TYR A 168 46.36 38.57 -5.81
C TYR A 168 44.89 38.93 -5.97
N LYS A 169 44.48 40.16 -5.65
CA LYS A 169 43.11 40.62 -5.88
C LYS A 169 42.73 40.51 -7.36
N THR A 170 43.61 40.94 -8.27
CA THR A 170 43.37 40.84 -9.71
C THR A 170 43.35 39.38 -10.18
N GLN A 171 44.27 38.55 -9.68
CA GLN A 171 44.30 37.11 -10.00
C GLN A 171 43.05 36.38 -9.52
N ILE A 172 42.59 36.67 -8.30
CA ILE A 172 41.35 36.11 -7.74
C ILE A 172 40.15 36.57 -8.57
N ALA A 173 40.10 37.85 -8.94
CA ALA A 173 39.03 38.38 -9.78
C ALA A 173 39.00 37.72 -11.17
N SER A 174 40.16 37.48 -11.80
CA SER A 174 40.21 36.73 -13.06
C SER A 174 39.79 35.28 -12.90
N SER A 175 40.28 34.58 -11.86
CA SER A 175 39.90 33.18 -11.64
C SER A 175 38.42 33.03 -11.29
N LEU A 176 37.85 34.00 -10.56
CA LEU A 176 36.42 34.03 -10.26
C LEU A 176 35.62 34.21 -11.54
N LYS A 177 36.01 35.16 -12.39
CA LYS A 177 35.36 35.39 -13.69
C LYS A 177 35.44 34.15 -14.60
N ASP A 178 36.56 33.43 -14.57
CA ASP A 178 36.70 32.18 -15.34
C ASP A 178 35.84 31.07 -14.77
N ALA A 179 35.76 30.94 -13.44
CA ALA A 179 34.87 29.99 -12.77
C ALA A 179 33.38 30.30 -13.02
N GLU A 180 32.98 31.57 -12.95
CA GLU A 180 31.62 32.02 -13.28
C GLU A 180 31.26 31.70 -14.74
N GLN A 181 32.18 31.90 -15.68
CA GLN A 181 31.98 31.52 -17.08
C GLN A 181 31.84 30.01 -17.25
N MET A 182 32.70 29.20 -16.60
CA MET A 182 32.61 27.74 -16.65
C MET A 182 31.29 27.25 -16.05
N LEU A 183 30.88 27.80 -14.90
CA LEU A 183 29.62 27.46 -14.25
C LEU A 183 28.41 27.86 -15.12
N THR A 184 28.46 29.04 -15.75
CA THR A 184 27.41 29.49 -16.67
C THR A 184 27.31 28.57 -17.88
N ARG A 185 28.44 28.14 -18.45
CA ARG A 185 28.46 27.17 -19.55
C ARG A 185 27.86 25.84 -19.13
N PHE A 186 28.29 25.28 -17.99
CA PHE A 186 27.71 24.04 -17.47
C PHE A 186 26.22 24.17 -17.19
N HIS A 187 25.77 25.28 -16.61
CA HIS A 187 24.36 25.53 -16.41
C HIS A 187 23.60 25.51 -17.74
N THR A 188 24.08 26.23 -18.76
CA THR A 188 23.43 26.23 -20.08
C THR A 188 23.45 24.87 -20.76
N ASP A 189 24.51 24.08 -20.60
CA ASP A 189 24.62 22.75 -21.20
C ASP A 189 23.70 21.74 -20.49
N ILE A 190 23.59 21.81 -19.16
CA ILE A 190 22.65 21.02 -18.36
C ILE A 190 21.21 21.42 -18.69
N SER A 191 20.90 22.72 -18.79
CA SER A 191 19.55 23.16 -19.18
C SER A 191 19.17 22.63 -20.56
N LYS A 192 20.08 22.70 -21.55
CA LYS A 192 19.83 22.14 -22.89
C LYS A 192 19.69 20.62 -22.87
N SER A 193 20.46 19.90 -22.06
CA SER A 193 20.32 18.45 -21.97
C SER A 193 19.00 18.06 -21.31
N LEU A 194 18.58 18.81 -20.28
CA LEU A 194 17.29 18.62 -19.63
C LEU A 194 16.12 18.91 -20.58
N GLU A 195 16.15 20.01 -21.34
CA GLU A 195 15.14 20.28 -22.38
C GLU A 195 15.07 19.18 -23.44
N LYS A 196 16.23 18.62 -23.85
CA LYS A 196 16.27 17.48 -24.77
C LYS A 196 15.67 16.22 -24.16
N ILE A 197 15.93 15.95 -22.88
CA ILE A 197 15.33 14.83 -22.16
C ILE A 197 13.82 15.03 -22.07
N THR A 198 13.34 16.20 -21.64
CA THR A 198 11.92 16.50 -21.52
C THR A 198 11.18 16.39 -22.85
N THR A 199 11.75 16.92 -23.94
CA THR A 199 11.14 16.79 -25.29
C THR A 199 11.13 15.33 -25.75
N ARG A 200 12.17 14.55 -25.42
CA ARG A 200 12.21 13.13 -25.74
C ARG A 200 11.20 12.32 -24.91
N GLU A 201 11.05 12.63 -23.63
CA GLU A 201 10.04 12.06 -22.74
C GLU A 201 8.63 12.37 -23.22
N GLN A 202 8.34 13.63 -23.55
CA GLN A 202 7.05 14.02 -24.12
C GLN A 202 6.75 13.25 -25.42
N TYR A 203 7.75 13.09 -26.29
CA TYR A 203 7.60 12.32 -27.51
C TYR A 203 7.34 10.82 -27.23
N ILE A 204 8.10 10.21 -26.32
CA ILE A 204 7.90 8.80 -25.93
C ILE A 204 6.52 8.61 -25.28
N ASN A 205 6.12 9.52 -24.38
CA ASN A 205 4.83 9.46 -23.71
C ASN A 205 3.68 9.62 -24.72
N SER A 206 3.79 10.52 -25.69
CA SER A 206 2.81 10.65 -26.76
C SER A 206 2.70 9.35 -27.59
N GLN A 207 3.83 8.77 -27.99
CA GLN A 207 3.84 7.50 -28.73
C GLN A 207 3.25 6.35 -27.90
N LEU A 208 3.60 6.26 -26.61
CA LEU A 208 3.14 5.19 -25.73
C LEU A 208 1.65 5.33 -25.40
N THR A 209 1.14 6.56 -25.27
CA THR A 209 -0.27 6.82 -24.98
C THR A 209 -1.17 6.18 -26.04
N ASP A 210 -0.84 6.33 -27.33
CA ASP A 210 -1.61 5.74 -28.42
C ASP A 210 -1.61 4.20 -28.35
N HIS A 211 -0.44 3.60 -28.06
CA HIS A 211 -0.32 2.14 -27.91
C HIS A 211 -1.11 1.61 -26.69
N VAL A 212 -1.11 2.35 -25.58
CA VAL A 212 -1.88 2.02 -24.37
C VAL A 212 -3.38 2.13 -24.64
N GLN A 213 -3.83 3.17 -25.35
CA GLN A 213 -5.23 3.30 -25.75
C GLN A 213 -5.67 2.16 -26.68
N GLU A 214 -4.84 1.77 -27.64
CA GLU A 214 -5.13 0.62 -28.50
C GLU A 214 -5.16 -0.69 -27.71
N PHE A 215 -4.25 -0.88 -26.75
CA PHE A 215 -4.28 -2.04 -25.86
C PHE A 215 -5.58 -2.11 -25.05
N HIS A 216 -6.02 -1.00 -24.47
CA HIS A 216 -7.31 -0.92 -23.78
C HIS A 216 -8.48 -1.23 -24.72
N ARG A 217 -8.49 -0.67 -25.93
CA ARG A 217 -9.52 -0.95 -26.94
C ARG A 217 -9.59 -2.44 -27.29
N GLN A 218 -8.43 -3.09 -27.45
CA GLN A 218 -8.36 -4.54 -27.71
C GLN A 218 -8.78 -5.37 -26.50
N GLN A 219 -8.43 -4.94 -25.29
CA GLN A 219 -8.86 -5.58 -24.05
C GLN A 219 -10.38 -5.53 -23.89
N ASP A 220 -11.01 -4.39 -24.16
CA ASP A 220 -12.46 -4.22 -24.14
C ASP A 220 -13.14 -5.08 -25.21
N ALA A 221 -12.59 -5.09 -26.43
CA ALA A 221 -13.08 -5.96 -27.52
C ALA A 221 -13.00 -7.45 -27.14
N LEU A 222 -11.91 -7.87 -26.49
CA LEU A 222 -11.75 -9.24 -25.99
C LEU A 222 -12.74 -9.55 -24.86
N ALA A 223 -12.96 -8.61 -23.93
CA ALA A 223 -13.92 -8.77 -22.85
C ALA A 223 -15.35 -8.94 -23.40
N LEU A 224 -15.73 -8.11 -24.38
CA LEU A 224 -17.01 -8.19 -25.07
C LEU A 224 -17.16 -9.51 -25.83
N ALA A 225 -16.13 -9.95 -26.58
CA ALA A 225 -16.13 -11.24 -27.26
C ALA A 225 -16.26 -12.43 -26.29
N LYS A 226 -15.57 -12.39 -25.15
CA LYS A 226 -15.70 -13.40 -24.09
C LYS A 226 -17.10 -13.41 -23.47
N GLN A 227 -17.71 -12.25 -23.27
CA GLN A 227 -19.09 -12.15 -22.78
C GLN A 227 -20.08 -12.75 -23.77
N HIS A 228 -19.98 -12.40 -25.06
CA HIS A 228 -20.82 -13.00 -26.10
C HIS A 228 -20.62 -14.52 -26.20
N TYR A 229 -19.38 -15.00 -26.12
CA TYR A 229 -19.12 -16.43 -26.11
C TYR A 229 -19.77 -17.12 -24.89
N ARG A 230 -19.67 -16.54 -23.70
CA ARG A 230 -20.34 -17.07 -22.49
C ARG A 230 -21.85 -17.10 -22.64
N GLN A 231 -22.46 -16.04 -23.16
CA GLN A 231 -23.91 -15.97 -23.40
C GLN A 231 -24.36 -17.02 -24.43
N CYS A 232 -23.67 -17.13 -25.56
CA CYS A 232 -23.96 -18.15 -26.57
C CYS A 232 -23.74 -19.56 -26.03
N SER A 233 -22.67 -19.79 -25.27
CA SER A 233 -22.39 -21.08 -24.62
C SER A 233 -23.49 -21.46 -23.65
N GLN A 234 -23.95 -20.52 -22.82
CA GLN A 234 -25.08 -20.74 -21.92
C GLN A 234 -26.36 -21.07 -22.70
N GLY A 235 -26.65 -20.32 -23.76
CA GLY A 235 -27.80 -20.61 -24.64
C GLY A 235 -27.71 -21.98 -25.32
N ILE A 236 -26.51 -22.42 -25.71
CA ILE A 236 -26.29 -23.77 -26.26
C ILE A 236 -26.54 -24.83 -25.19
N THR A 237 -26.06 -24.64 -23.96
CA THR A 237 -26.32 -25.57 -22.84
C THR A 237 -27.81 -25.65 -22.52
N GLU A 238 -28.52 -24.52 -22.47
CA GLU A 238 -29.97 -24.48 -22.26
C GLU A 238 -30.73 -25.20 -23.38
N LYS A 239 -30.35 -24.98 -24.65
CA LYS A 239 -30.95 -25.69 -25.79
C LYS A 239 -30.63 -27.18 -25.78
N SER A 240 -29.41 -27.56 -25.40
CA SER A 240 -29.03 -28.96 -25.24
C SER A 240 -29.83 -29.63 -24.12
N GLN A 241 -30.09 -28.95 -23.00
CA GLN A 241 -30.93 -29.44 -21.92
C GLN A 241 -32.39 -29.58 -22.36
N GLN A 242 -32.94 -28.59 -23.09
CA GLN A 242 -34.29 -28.67 -23.67
C GLN A 242 -34.42 -29.85 -24.63
N LEU A 243 -33.43 -30.08 -25.49
CA LEU A 243 -33.41 -31.24 -26.39
C LEU A 243 -33.34 -32.56 -25.63
N ALA A 244 -32.54 -32.64 -24.56
CA ALA A 244 -32.48 -33.84 -23.72
C ALA A 244 -33.82 -34.11 -23.01
N GLN A 245 -34.49 -33.06 -22.51
CA GLN A 245 -35.81 -33.17 -21.91
C GLN A 245 -36.86 -33.66 -22.93
N ILE A 246 -36.93 -33.03 -24.11
CA ILE A 246 -37.86 -33.45 -25.17
C ILE A 246 -37.56 -34.88 -25.61
N SER A 247 -36.29 -35.26 -25.73
CA SER A 247 -35.91 -36.64 -26.06
C SER A 247 -36.33 -37.63 -24.99
N ALA A 248 -36.23 -37.27 -23.71
CA ALA A 248 -36.70 -38.11 -22.60
C ALA A 248 -38.23 -38.24 -22.61
N GLU A 249 -38.96 -37.15 -22.86
CA GLU A 249 -40.42 -37.15 -23.02
C GLU A 249 -40.84 -38.02 -24.22
N LEU A 250 -40.14 -37.94 -25.35
CA LEU A 250 -40.38 -38.80 -26.51
C LEU A 250 -40.13 -40.28 -26.19
N THR A 251 -39.06 -40.62 -25.48
CA THR A 251 -38.80 -42.00 -25.04
C THR A 251 -39.89 -42.49 -24.10
N ARG A 252 -40.33 -41.65 -23.14
CA ARG A 252 -41.44 -41.97 -22.25
C ARG A 252 -42.75 -42.21 -23.01
N ILE A 253 -43.11 -41.33 -23.95
CA ILE A 253 -44.32 -41.51 -24.77
C ILE A 253 -44.19 -42.78 -25.61
N LYS A 254 -42.99 -43.10 -26.12
CA LYS A 254 -42.74 -44.33 -26.86
C LYS A 254 -42.90 -45.57 -25.97
N GLU A 255 -42.42 -45.54 -24.74
CA GLU A 255 -42.62 -46.61 -23.75
C GLU A 255 -44.10 -46.78 -23.40
N GLU A 256 -44.84 -45.69 -23.15
CA GLU A 256 -46.30 -45.73 -22.93
C GLU A 256 -47.04 -46.27 -24.17
N MET A 257 -46.62 -45.88 -25.37
CA MET A 257 -47.18 -46.39 -26.63
C MET A 257 -46.87 -47.88 -26.83
N GLU A 258 -45.69 -48.33 -26.42
CA GLU A 258 -45.31 -49.74 -26.49
C GLU A 258 -46.05 -50.57 -25.43
N GLU A 259 -46.23 -50.05 -24.21
CA GLU A 259 -47.02 -50.69 -23.15
C GLU A 259 -48.50 -50.79 -23.55
N THR A 260 -49.08 -49.70 -24.05
CA THR A 260 -50.46 -49.71 -24.58
C THR A 260 -50.57 -50.60 -25.82
N GLY A 261 -49.57 -50.61 -26.70
CA GLY A 261 -49.49 -51.51 -27.84
C GLY A 261 -49.44 -52.98 -27.44
N GLN A 262 -48.62 -53.31 -26.44
CA GLN A 262 -48.55 -54.65 -25.85
C GLN A 262 -49.85 -55.02 -25.15
N SER A 263 -50.47 -54.11 -24.39
CA SER A 263 -51.76 -54.35 -23.72
C SER A 263 -52.92 -54.51 -24.71
N VAL A 264 -52.93 -53.78 -25.83
CA VAL A 264 -53.95 -53.90 -26.88
C VAL A 264 -53.73 -55.17 -27.71
N THR A 265 -52.48 -55.59 -27.89
CA THR A 265 -52.12 -56.81 -28.62
C THR A 265 -52.19 -58.06 -27.74
N ASP A 266 -52.14 -57.92 -26.41
CA ASP A 266 -52.30 -59.01 -25.47
C ASP A 266 -53.74 -59.52 -25.53
N GLY A 267 -53.95 -60.54 -26.37
CA GLY A 267 -55.18 -61.32 -26.40
C GLY A 267 -55.39 -62.17 -25.14
N GLY A 268 -54.49 -62.13 -24.15
CA GLY A 268 -54.56 -62.87 -22.90
C GLY A 268 -55.89 -62.71 -22.13
N PRO A 269 -56.45 -61.50 -21.94
CA PRO A 269 -57.76 -61.31 -21.36
C PRO A 269 -58.88 -61.97 -22.19
N LEU A 270 -58.80 -61.88 -23.52
CA LEU A 270 -59.77 -62.50 -24.42
C LEU A 270 -59.70 -64.03 -24.34
N VAL A 271 -58.49 -64.59 -24.27
CA VAL A 271 -58.26 -66.03 -24.09
C VAL A 271 -58.73 -66.50 -22.70
N LYS A 272 -58.52 -65.72 -21.64
CA LYS A 272 -59.04 -66.01 -20.29
C LYS A 272 -60.57 -66.04 -20.27
N ILE A 273 -61.22 -65.05 -20.90
CA ILE A 273 -62.68 -65.02 -21.04
C ILE A 273 -63.16 -66.24 -21.83
N LYS A 274 -62.52 -66.55 -22.96
CA LYS A 274 -62.85 -67.74 -23.77
C LYS A 274 -62.74 -69.04 -22.95
N LYS A 275 -61.66 -69.19 -22.17
CA LYS A 275 -61.46 -70.36 -21.31
C LYS A 275 -62.51 -70.46 -20.20
N ALA A 276 -62.88 -69.34 -19.58
CA ALA A 276 -63.95 -69.31 -18.58
C ALA A 276 -65.30 -69.69 -19.18
N ILE A 277 -65.60 -69.25 -20.41
CA ILE A 277 -66.81 -69.65 -21.16
C ILE A 277 -66.79 -71.16 -21.44
N GLU A 278 -65.66 -71.72 -21.87
CA GLU A 278 -65.52 -73.17 -22.10
C GLU A 278 -65.66 -74.00 -20.81
N GLU A 279 -65.20 -73.49 -19.68
CA GLU A 279 -65.38 -74.13 -18.37
C GLU A 279 -66.84 -74.07 -17.91
N LEU A 280 -67.49 -72.91 -18.06
CA LEU A 280 -68.90 -72.73 -17.73
C LEU A 280 -69.80 -73.62 -18.60
N ASN A 281 -69.49 -73.75 -19.90
CA ASN A 281 -70.19 -74.70 -20.79
C ASN A 281 -70.02 -76.16 -20.33
N ARG A 282 -68.82 -76.56 -19.88
CA ARG A 282 -68.61 -77.90 -19.34
C ARG A 282 -69.38 -78.14 -18.04
N ASP A 283 -69.47 -77.12 -17.18
CA ASP A 283 -70.25 -77.19 -15.95
C ASP A 283 -71.76 -77.25 -16.23
N ILE A 284 -72.26 -76.51 -17.23
CA ILE A 284 -73.66 -76.64 -17.71
C ILE A 284 -73.94 -78.09 -18.11
N VAL A 285 -73.12 -78.67 -19.00
CA VAL A 285 -73.31 -80.06 -19.44
C VAL A 285 -73.25 -81.04 -18.26
N ARG A 286 -72.35 -80.81 -17.29
CA ARG A 286 -72.26 -81.64 -16.08
C ARG A 286 -73.52 -81.54 -15.22
N VAL A 287 -74.06 -80.33 -15.04
CA VAL A 287 -75.30 -80.09 -14.29
C VAL A 287 -76.47 -80.72 -15.03
N ASP A 288 -76.56 -80.61 -16.35
CA ASP A 288 -77.61 -81.22 -17.17
C ASP A 288 -77.62 -82.76 -17.04
N VAL A 289 -76.45 -83.40 -17.09
CA VAL A 289 -76.34 -84.86 -16.86
C VAL A 289 -76.81 -85.22 -15.45
N ARG A 290 -76.47 -84.41 -14.45
CA ARG A 290 -76.89 -84.65 -13.07
C ARG A 290 -78.38 -84.45 -12.88
N ILE A 291 -78.97 -83.45 -13.53
CA ILE A 291 -80.43 -83.26 -13.60
C ILE A 291 -81.08 -84.48 -14.25
N ALA A 292 -80.59 -84.93 -15.41
CA ALA A 292 -81.15 -86.09 -16.11
C ALA A 292 -81.10 -87.39 -15.28
N VAL A 293 -79.99 -87.63 -14.55
CA VAL A 293 -79.89 -88.79 -13.63
C VAL A 293 -80.87 -88.64 -12.47
N LEU A 294 -80.97 -87.45 -11.86
CA LEU A 294 -81.93 -87.19 -10.77
C LEU A 294 -83.38 -87.35 -11.25
N GLU A 295 -83.70 -86.85 -12.43
CA GLU A 295 -85.01 -87.03 -13.08
C GLU A 295 -85.29 -88.51 -13.34
N HIS A 296 -84.32 -89.27 -13.88
CA HIS A 296 -84.47 -90.70 -14.11
C HIS A 296 -84.64 -91.48 -12.80
N THR A 297 -83.85 -91.20 -11.76
CA THR A 297 -84.00 -91.83 -10.44
C THR A 297 -85.35 -91.47 -9.81
N LEU A 298 -85.81 -90.22 -9.94
CA LEU A 298 -87.13 -89.80 -9.48
C LEU A 298 -88.25 -90.52 -10.25
N MET A 299 -88.14 -90.63 -11.57
CA MET A 299 -89.10 -91.38 -12.39
C MET A 299 -89.13 -92.86 -12.02
N GLN A 300 -87.96 -93.50 -11.85
CA GLN A 300 -87.89 -94.89 -11.37
C GLN A 300 -88.50 -95.05 -9.99
N SER A 301 -88.25 -94.13 -9.06
CA SER A 301 -88.90 -94.16 -7.74
C SER A 301 -90.42 -94.05 -7.85
N LYS A 302 -90.94 -93.16 -8.72
CA LYS A 302 -92.38 -93.03 -8.96
C LYS A 302 -93.00 -94.26 -9.63
N VAL A 303 -92.27 -94.92 -10.54
CA VAL A 303 -92.72 -96.17 -11.16
C VAL A 303 -92.74 -97.28 -10.10
N ARG A 304 -91.69 -97.41 -9.28
CA ARG A 304 -91.62 -98.38 -8.19
C ARG A 304 -92.72 -98.17 -7.15
N GLU A 305 -92.98 -96.94 -6.73
CA GLU A 305 -94.08 -96.60 -5.81
C GLU A 305 -95.45 -96.98 -6.42
N LYS A 306 -95.61 -96.85 -7.74
CA LYS A 306 -96.83 -97.27 -8.44
C LYS A 306 -96.93 -98.79 -8.59
N GLU A 307 -95.82 -99.51 -8.74
CA GLU A 307 -95.77 -100.97 -8.75
C GLU A 307 -96.08 -101.53 -7.36
N GLU A 308 -95.46 -101.00 -6.29
CA GLU A 308 -95.77 -101.32 -4.89
C GLU A 308 -97.24 -101.04 -4.56
N ALA A 309 -97.81 -99.91 -5.01
CA ALA A 309 -99.23 -99.61 -4.86
C ALA A 309 -100.17 -100.49 -5.72
N ASN A 310 -99.67 -101.18 -6.75
CA ASN A 310 -100.42 -102.14 -7.55
C ASN A 310 -100.31 -103.56 -6.98
N ASP A 311 -99.18 -103.95 -6.41
CA ASP A 311 -99.00 -105.21 -5.69
C ASP A 311 -99.88 -105.23 -4.43
N ASP A 312 -99.91 -104.13 -3.66
CA ASP A 312 -100.84 -103.96 -2.52
C ASP A 312 -102.32 -104.10 -2.94
N LYS A 313 -102.69 -103.75 -4.18
CA LYS A 313 -104.07 -103.95 -4.67
C LYS A 313 -104.37 -105.38 -5.10
N SER A 314 -103.36 -106.16 -5.47
CA SER A 314 -103.54 -107.57 -5.82
C SER A 314 -103.68 -108.47 -4.59
N ASP A 315 -103.10 -108.07 -3.45
CA ASP A 315 -103.19 -108.79 -2.17
C ASP A 315 -104.54 -108.60 -1.44
N PHE A 316 -105.36 -107.61 -1.84
CA PHE A 316 -106.70 -107.36 -1.29
C PHE A 316 -107.85 -108.11 -2.00
N GLN A 317 -107.57 -108.95 -3.01
CA GLN A 317 -108.62 -109.62 -3.81
C GLN A 317 -108.80 -111.12 -3.52
N PHE A 318 -108.19 -111.65 -2.46
CA PHE A 318 -108.35 -113.05 -2.05
C PHE A 318 -108.58 -113.18 -0.54
N ASN A 319 -109.82 -112.96 -0.09
CA ASN A 319 -110.40 -113.61 1.10
C ASN A 319 -111.88 -113.19 1.28
N GLU A 320 -112.77 -113.87 0.57
CA GLU A 320 -114.16 -114.11 1.01
C GLU A 320 -114.18 -115.41 1.81
N PRO A 321 -114.73 -115.43 3.04
CA PRO A 321 -115.25 -116.65 3.64
C PRO A 321 -116.78 -116.61 3.71
N ASP A 322 -117.39 -117.68 3.19
CA ASP A 322 -118.79 -118.07 3.38
C ASP A 322 -119.16 -118.20 4.87
N PHE A 323 -120.35 -117.70 5.25
CA PHE A 323 -121.21 -118.31 6.28
C PHE A 323 -122.68 -117.87 6.09
N ASP A 324 -123.54 -118.89 5.86
CA ASP A 324 -125.02 -119.00 5.89
C ASP A 324 -125.93 -118.05 5.05
#